data_AF-A0A3L6E6M7-F1
#
_entry.id   AF-A0A3L6E6M7-F1
#
_cell.length_a   1.000
_cell.length_b   1.000
_cell.length_c   1.000
_cell.angle_alpha   90.00
_cell.angle_beta   90.00
_cell.angle_gamma   90.00
#
_symmetry.space_group_name_H-M   'P 1'
#
loop_
_entity.id
_entity.type
_entity.pdbx_description
1 polymer ?
#
loop_
_entity_poly.entity_id
_entity_poly.type
_entity_poly.pdbx_seq_one_letter_code
_entity_poly.pdbx_strand_id
1 'polypeptide(L)'
;MSEEMKRLIAYVEDLYEDTNSCNMVKVQWFDKVDEVNVPLPMDFDDREIFFSLGRQDLNVECIDGLAAVLSVQHYEKFKGDTRYNLWQPYFCCRRIDNGDIKPFDVTQLQGYWSQEVLRTMFNATSSLKVRFKVPKSRPSSDGGLKRKRDAFNDDANP
;
A
#
# COMPACT_ATOMS: atom_id res chain seq x y z
N MET A 1 25.13 -20.94 -13.65
CA MET A 1 24.43 -19.75 -14.14
C MET A 1 23.53 -19.28 -13.00
N SER A 2 24.07 -18.52 -12.05
CA SER A 2 23.27 -18.00 -10.95
C SER A 2 22.62 -16.72 -11.46
N GLU A 3 21.40 -16.81 -11.99
CA GLU A 3 20.56 -15.64 -12.15
C GLU A 3 20.28 -15.13 -10.73
N GLU A 4 21.06 -14.16 -10.26
CA GLU A 4 20.74 -13.43 -9.05
C GLU A 4 19.41 -12.71 -9.33
N MET A 5 18.30 -13.28 -8.87
CA MET A 5 16.97 -12.70 -9.04
C MET A 5 16.99 -11.32 -8.38
N LYS A 6 17.06 -10.29 -9.23
CA LYS A 6 17.13 -8.92 -8.80
C LYS A 6 15.83 -8.56 -8.12
N ARG A 7 15.90 -8.18 -6.84
CA ARG A 7 14.72 -7.71 -6.10
C ARG A 7 14.36 -6.31 -6.59
N LEU A 8 13.27 -6.23 -7.33
CA LEU A 8 12.68 -4.99 -7.80
C LEU A 8 11.66 -4.48 -6.77
N ILE A 9 11.56 -3.16 -6.65
CA ILE A 9 10.62 -2.50 -5.74
C ILE A 9 9.55 -1.82 -6.58
N ALA A 10 8.28 -1.98 -6.19
CA ALA A 10 7.17 -1.36 -6.88
C ALA A 10 6.11 -0.84 -5.89
N TYR A 11 5.43 0.21 -6.29
CA TYR A 11 4.22 0.71 -5.64
C TYR A 11 3.00 0.00 -6.20
N VAL A 12 2.14 -0.54 -5.33
CA VAL A 12 0.88 -1.15 -5.74
C VAL A 12 -0.16 -0.06 -5.97
N GLU A 13 -0.60 0.10 -7.22
CA GLU A 13 -1.68 1.02 -7.59
C GLU A 13 -3.06 0.41 -7.32
N ASP A 14 -3.25 -0.86 -7.68
CA ASP A 14 -4.53 -1.55 -7.56
C ASP A 14 -4.39 -3.08 -7.50
N LEU A 15 -5.44 -3.75 -7.00
CA LEU A 15 -5.58 -5.21 -6.96
C LEU A 15 -6.93 -5.59 -7.57
N TYR A 16 -6.92 -6.51 -8.53
CA TYR A 16 -8.14 -6.90 -9.25
C TYR A 16 -8.09 -8.36 -9.70
N GLU A 17 -9.23 -8.91 -10.07
CA GLU A 17 -9.32 -10.22 -10.72
C GLU A 17 -9.49 -10.02 -12.23
N ASP A 18 -8.69 -10.73 -13.05
CA ASP A 18 -8.79 -10.66 -14.51
C ASP A 18 -9.95 -11.50 -15.06
N THR A 19 -10.13 -11.50 -16.38
CA THR A 19 -11.19 -12.28 -17.05
C THR A 19 -11.02 -13.80 -16.91
N ASN A 20 -9.84 -14.26 -16.51
CA ASN A 20 -9.51 -15.67 -16.30
C ASN A 20 -9.57 -16.07 -14.82
N SER A 21 -10.10 -15.20 -13.95
CA SER A 21 -10.09 -15.36 -12.50
C SER A 21 -8.70 -15.46 -11.86
N CYS A 22 -7.71 -14.85 -12.49
CA CYS A 22 -6.38 -14.67 -11.92
C CYS A 22 -6.34 -13.42 -11.05
N ASN A 23 -5.78 -13.53 -9.85
CA ASN A 23 -5.53 -12.39 -8.98
C ASN A 23 -4.34 -11.58 -9.54
N MET A 24 -4.63 -10.35 -9.94
CA MET A 24 -3.68 -9.44 -10.55
C MET A 24 -3.39 -8.25 -9.64
N VAL A 25 -2.20 -7.70 -9.81
CA VAL A 25 -1.74 -6.47 -9.18
C VAL A 25 -1.27 -5.51 -10.26
N LYS A 26 -1.75 -4.28 -10.19
CA LYS A 26 -1.24 -3.18 -11.00
C LYS A 26 -0.16 -2.46 -10.21
N VAL A 27 1.04 -2.40 -10.74
CA VAL A 27 2.19 -1.79 -10.06
C VAL A 27 2.81 -0.66 -10.87
N GLN A 28 3.45 0.25 -10.14
CA GLN A 28 4.28 1.34 -10.65
C GLN A 28 5.71 1.12 -10.12
N TRP A 29 6.68 0.96 -11.00
CA TRP A 29 8.04 0.57 -10.61
C TRP A 29 8.83 1.68 -9.92
N PHE A 30 9.76 1.28 -9.05
CA PHE A 30 10.87 2.12 -8.62
C PHE A 30 12.16 1.61 -9.25
N ASP A 31 12.94 2.52 -9.83
CA ASP A 31 14.23 2.21 -10.44
C ASP A 31 15.36 2.47 -9.44
N LYS A 32 16.33 1.56 -9.39
CA LYS A 32 17.58 1.82 -8.69
C LYS A 32 18.50 2.67 -9.55
N VAL A 33 19.33 3.42 -8.87
CA VAL A 33 20.21 4.40 -9.48
C VAL A 33 21.29 3.75 -10.35
N ASP A 34 21.77 2.57 -9.95
CA ASP A 34 22.70 1.75 -10.75
C ASP A 34 22.11 1.27 -12.10
N GLU A 35 20.79 1.36 -12.29
CA GLU A 35 20.11 0.97 -13.53
C GLU A 35 19.97 2.13 -14.52
N VAL A 36 20.07 3.36 -14.03
CA VAL A 36 19.98 4.57 -14.83
C VAL A 36 21.42 4.97 -15.15
N ASN A 37 21.82 4.90 -16.42
CA ASN A 37 23.13 5.38 -16.91
C ASN A 37 23.24 6.93 -16.85
N VAL A 38 22.88 7.52 -15.71
CA VAL A 38 22.94 8.95 -15.44
C VAL A 38 24.18 9.20 -14.58
N PRO A 39 24.99 10.25 -14.85
CA PRO A 39 26.13 10.59 -14.01
C PRO A 39 25.68 10.83 -12.57
N LEU A 40 26.07 9.93 -11.66
CA LEU A 40 25.68 10.03 -10.26
C LEU A 40 26.50 11.11 -9.55
N PRO A 41 25.90 11.90 -8.66
CA PRO A 41 26.64 12.69 -7.68
C PRO A 41 27.49 11.75 -6.80
N MET A 42 28.65 12.23 -6.33
CA MET A 42 29.62 11.45 -5.54
C MET A 42 29.09 10.98 -4.17
N ASP A 43 27.91 11.45 -3.74
CA ASP A 43 27.27 11.19 -2.45
C ASP A 43 25.98 10.37 -2.63
N PHE A 44 26.12 9.19 -3.22
CA PHE A 44 25.00 8.29 -3.49
C PHE A 44 24.80 7.29 -2.35
N ASP A 45 23.55 7.16 -1.86
CA ASP A 45 23.18 6.16 -0.84
C ASP A 45 22.53 4.96 -1.53
N ASP A 46 23.05 3.76 -1.30
CA ASP A 46 22.59 2.50 -1.90
C ASP A 46 21.10 2.19 -1.67
N ARG A 47 20.43 2.91 -0.76
CA ARG A 47 19.00 2.81 -0.44
C ARG A 47 18.12 3.81 -1.19
N GLU A 48 18.69 4.73 -1.95
CA GLU A 48 17.90 5.65 -2.77
C GLU A 48 17.29 4.89 -3.97
N ILE A 49 16.00 5.14 -4.20
CA ILE A 49 15.26 4.64 -5.36
C ILE A 49 14.49 5.79 -6.02
N PHE A 50 14.29 5.69 -7.33
CA PHE A 50 13.56 6.66 -8.12
C PHE A 50 12.17 6.14 -8.47
N PHE A 51 11.14 6.97 -8.31
CA PHE A 51 9.81 6.60 -8.77
C PHE A 51 9.74 6.66 -10.30
N SER A 52 9.41 5.55 -10.96
CA SER A 52 9.35 5.45 -12.42
C SER A 52 7.92 5.60 -12.93
N LEU A 53 7.74 6.01 -14.19
CA LEU A 53 6.44 5.97 -14.87
C LEU A 53 6.11 4.60 -15.49
N GLY A 54 7.01 3.61 -15.39
CA GLY A 54 6.75 2.24 -15.83
C GLY A 54 5.63 1.55 -15.04
N ARG A 55 4.45 1.40 -15.65
CA ARG A 55 3.30 0.65 -15.12
C ARG A 55 3.27 -0.76 -15.68
N GLN A 56 2.93 -1.73 -14.83
CA GLN A 56 2.79 -3.12 -15.25
C GLN A 56 1.73 -3.86 -14.45
N ASP A 57 1.03 -4.77 -15.11
CA ASP A 57 0.14 -5.74 -14.48
C ASP A 57 0.90 -7.05 -14.26
N LEU A 58 0.87 -7.55 -13.02
CA LEU A 58 1.54 -8.78 -12.59
C LEU A 58 0.54 -9.69 -11.88
N ASN A 59 0.84 -10.98 -11.78
CA ASN A 59 0.13 -11.85 -10.85
C ASN A 59 0.57 -11.53 -9.41
N VAL A 60 -0.34 -11.58 -8.45
CA VAL A 60 -0.03 -11.39 -7.01
C VAL A 60 1.03 -12.37 -6.50
N GLU A 61 1.17 -13.54 -7.12
CA GLU A 61 2.21 -14.54 -6.82
C GLU A 61 3.63 -14.04 -7.09
N CYS A 62 3.80 -12.98 -7.89
CA CYS A 62 5.10 -12.35 -8.13
C CYS A 62 5.56 -11.43 -6.99
N ILE A 63 4.74 -11.23 -5.95
CA ILE A 63 5.09 -10.37 -4.81
C ILE A 63 5.80 -11.20 -3.74
N ASP A 64 7.11 -11.03 -3.63
CA ASP A 64 7.93 -11.75 -2.63
C ASP A 64 7.82 -11.17 -1.21
N GLY A 65 7.38 -9.93 -1.07
CA GLY A 65 7.25 -9.29 0.24
C GLY A 65 7.02 -7.79 0.20
N LEU A 66 6.85 -7.19 1.38
CA LEU A 66 6.67 -5.75 1.54
C LEU A 66 8.01 -5.06 1.76
N ALA A 67 8.22 -3.93 1.08
CA ALA A 67 9.36 -3.05 1.27
C ALA A 67 8.91 -1.69 1.82
N ALA A 68 9.69 -1.13 2.74
CA ALA A 68 9.45 0.20 3.26
C ALA A 68 10.15 1.25 2.38
N VAL A 69 9.42 2.30 2.00
CA VAL A 69 9.95 3.44 1.22
C VAL A 69 9.60 4.73 1.95
N LEU A 70 10.62 5.53 2.25
CA LEU A 70 10.53 6.74 3.04
C LEU A 70 10.81 8.00 2.21
N SER A 71 10.29 9.14 2.65
CA SER A 71 10.79 10.44 2.22
C SER A 71 12.16 10.70 2.84
N VAL A 72 12.96 11.56 2.22
CA VAL A 72 14.30 11.93 2.73
C VAL A 72 14.23 12.40 4.19
N GLN A 73 13.25 13.25 4.53
CA GLN A 73 13.07 13.75 5.90
C GLN A 73 12.78 12.62 6.91
N HIS A 74 11.98 11.62 6.52
CA HIS A 74 11.69 10.48 7.39
C HIS A 74 12.87 9.52 7.47
N TYR A 75 13.61 9.35 6.38
CA TYR A 75 14.80 8.50 6.34
C TYR A 75 15.94 9.06 7.21
N GLU A 76 16.16 10.37 7.21
CA GLU A 76 17.12 11.03 8.11
C GLU A 76 16.72 10.84 9.58
N LYS A 77 15.44 11.02 9.91
CA LYS A 77 14.93 10.76 11.26
C LYS A 77 15.10 9.30 11.66
N PHE A 78 14.90 8.38 10.72
CA PHE A 78 15.11 6.95 10.92
C PHE A 78 16.59 6.65 11.21
N LYS A 79 17.53 7.20 10.43
CA LYS A 79 18.98 7.04 10.63
C LYS A 79 19.45 7.57 11.97
N GLY A 80 18.84 8.64 12.47
CA GLY A 80 19.19 9.25 13.75
C GLY A 80 18.73 8.46 14.99
N ASP A 81 17.89 7.42 14.83
CA ASP A 81 17.27 6.69 15.94
C ASP A 81 17.64 5.20 15.88
N THR A 82 18.49 4.79 16.81
CA THR A 82 19.06 3.42 16.88
C THR A 82 18.02 2.34 17.22
N ARG A 83 16.79 2.73 17.60
CA ARG A 83 15.70 1.80 17.91
C ARG A 83 15.19 1.03 16.70
N TYR A 84 15.52 1.46 15.49
CA TYR A 84 15.00 0.88 14.26
C TYR A 84 16.02 0.03 13.48
N ASN A 85 17.09 -0.41 14.13
CA ASN A 85 18.23 -1.11 13.48
C ASN A 85 17.87 -2.44 12.76
N LEU A 86 16.65 -2.95 12.93
CA LEU A 86 16.14 -4.13 12.22
C LEU A 86 15.56 -3.81 10.83
N TRP A 87 15.19 -2.56 10.58
CA TRP A 87 14.58 -2.16 9.33
C TRP A 87 15.64 -1.69 8.34
N GLN A 88 15.43 -1.98 7.07
CA GLN A 88 16.29 -1.51 5.98
C GLN A 88 15.45 -0.76 4.94
N PRO A 89 14.86 0.39 5.29
CA PRO A 89 13.98 1.13 4.38
C PRO A 89 14.77 1.70 3.21
N TYR A 90 14.11 1.77 2.05
CA TYR A 90 14.53 2.60 0.94
C TYR A 90 14.03 4.03 1.14
N PHE A 91 14.56 4.98 0.37
CA PHE A 91 14.00 6.32 0.33
C PHE A 91 13.89 6.85 -1.09
N CYS A 92 12.92 7.73 -1.31
CA CYS A 92 12.60 8.31 -2.61
C CYS A 92 12.27 9.79 -2.45
N CYS A 93 13.02 10.65 -3.16
CA CYS A 93 12.75 12.09 -3.29
C CYS A 93 12.67 12.54 -4.74
N ARG A 94 12.82 11.62 -5.69
CA ARG A 94 12.97 11.90 -7.10
C ARG A 94 12.19 10.88 -7.91
N ARG A 95 11.70 11.30 -9.08
CA ARG A 95 11.06 10.45 -10.07
C ARG A 95 11.74 10.58 -11.41
N ILE A 96 11.70 9.53 -12.21
CA ILE A 96 12.14 9.53 -13.60
C ILE A 96 10.90 9.68 -14.47
N ASP A 97 10.89 10.73 -15.29
CA ASP A 97 9.80 11.07 -16.20
C ASP A 97 10.40 11.34 -17.58
N ASN A 98 10.22 10.40 -18.50
CA ASN A 98 10.72 10.45 -19.88
C ASN A 98 12.23 10.72 -20.00
N GLY A 99 13.03 10.16 -19.08
CA GLY A 99 14.49 10.35 -19.06
C GLY A 99 14.97 11.54 -18.25
N ASP A 100 14.06 12.39 -17.75
CA ASP A 100 14.38 13.49 -16.86
C ASP A 100 14.14 13.11 -15.40
N ILE A 101 15.09 13.48 -14.53
CA ILE A 101 14.94 13.34 -13.07
C ILE A 101 14.23 14.58 -12.51
N LYS A 102 13.08 14.38 -11.87
CA LYS A 102 12.27 15.44 -11.27
C LYS A 102 12.10 15.21 -9.77
N PRO A 103 11.98 16.27 -8.94
CA PRO A 103 11.60 16.12 -7.54
C PRO A 103 10.25 15.40 -7.42
N PHE A 104 10.16 14.52 -6.43
CA PHE A 104 8.93 13.77 -6.15
C PHE A 104 8.75 13.58 -4.65
N ASP A 105 7.53 13.82 -4.20
CA ASP A 105 7.14 13.65 -2.80
C ASP A 105 6.39 12.33 -2.62
N VAL A 106 7.14 11.30 -2.19
CA VAL A 106 6.60 9.96 -1.94
C VAL A 106 5.52 9.92 -0.86
N THR A 107 5.43 10.96 -0.01
CA THR A 107 4.41 11.02 1.04
C THR A 107 2.98 11.17 0.50
N GLN A 108 2.85 11.55 -0.77
CA GLN A 108 1.57 11.69 -1.47
C GLN A 108 1.02 10.36 -1.98
N LEU A 109 1.83 9.28 -1.98
CA LEU A 109 1.37 7.95 -2.37
C LEU A 109 0.35 7.41 -1.36
N GLN A 110 -0.71 6.78 -1.87
CA GLN A 110 -1.71 6.16 -1.03
C GLN A 110 -1.08 5.02 -0.22
N GLY A 111 -1.38 4.95 1.07
CA GLY A 111 -0.81 3.92 1.94
C GLY A 111 0.60 4.22 2.45
N TYR A 112 1.24 5.31 2.03
CA TYR A 112 2.54 5.74 2.56
C TYR A 112 2.53 5.77 4.10
N TRP A 113 1.56 6.46 4.70
CA TRP A 113 1.43 6.59 6.17
C TRP A 113 0.98 5.30 6.88
N SER A 114 0.55 4.29 6.14
CA SER A 114 0.13 2.99 6.69
C SER A 114 1.30 2.04 6.91
N GLN A 115 2.51 2.36 6.41
CA GLN A 115 3.70 1.55 6.59
C GLN A 115 4.03 1.33 8.07
N GLU A 116 4.40 0.10 8.42
CA GLU A 116 4.68 -0.27 9.82
C GLU A 116 5.89 0.48 10.40
N VAL A 117 6.91 0.75 9.60
CA VAL A 117 8.07 1.54 10.03
C VAL A 117 7.65 2.94 10.47
N LEU A 118 6.78 3.62 9.71
CA LEU A 118 6.27 4.94 10.04
C LEU A 118 5.36 4.88 11.27
N ARG A 119 4.47 3.87 11.33
CA ARG A 119 3.66 3.63 12.53
C ARG A 119 4.55 3.45 13.75
N THR A 120 5.65 2.71 13.67
CA THR A 120 6.55 2.51 14.81
C THR A 120 7.28 3.79 15.19
N MET A 121 7.83 4.50 14.20
CA MET A 121 8.54 5.77 14.39
C MET A 121 7.65 6.86 15.02
N PHE A 122 6.37 6.92 14.62
CA PHE A 122 5.45 7.95 15.08
C PHE A 122 4.56 7.52 16.26
N ASN A 123 4.24 6.23 16.42
CA ASN A 123 3.53 5.73 17.61
C ASN A 123 4.42 5.69 18.84
N ALA A 124 5.73 5.45 18.67
CA ALA A 124 6.69 5.61 19.75
C ALA A 124 6.77 7.07 20.26
N THR A 125 6.27 8.03 19.47
CA THR A 125 6.21 9.45 19.84
C THR A 125 4.80 9.95 20.17
N SER A 126 3.72 9.28 19.77
CA SER A 126 2.34 9.66 20.11
C SER A 126 1.32 8.58 19.77
N SER A 127 0.45 8.25 20.73
CA SER A 127 -0.68 7.33 20.60
C SER A 127 -1.77 7.84 19.65
N LEU A 128 -1.62 7.65 18.35
CA LEU A 128 -2.65 7.99 17.36
C LEU A 128 -3.48 6.73 16.99
N LYS A 129 -4.69 6.67 17.55
CA LYS A 129 -5.70 5.66 17.19
C LYS A 129 -6.22 5.92 15.76
N VAL A 130 -5.76 5.13 14.80
CA VAL A 130 -6.37 5.08 13.47
C VAL A 130 -7.67 4.26 13.56
N ARG A 131 -8.81 4.87 13.23
CA ARG A 131 -10.10 4.18 13.05
C ARG A 131 -10.23 3.79 11.58
N PHE A 132 -10.13 2.49 11.28
CA PHE A 132 -10.57 1.96 10.00
C PHE A 132 -12.11 1.98 9.94
N LYS A 133 -12.67 2.73 8.98
CA LYS A 133 -14.08 2.60 8.62
C LYS A 133 -14.22 1.47 7.61
N VAL A 134 -14.65 0.31 8.08
CA VAL A 134 -15.14 -0.76 7.20
C VAL A 134 -16.53 -0.35 6.70
N PRO A 135 -16.78 -0.26 5.38
CA PRO A 135 -18.13 -0.10 4.86
C PRO A 135 -18.93 -1.37 5.17
N LYS A 136 -20.06 -1.25 5.87
CA LYS A 136 -20.96 -2.38 6.12
C LYS A 136 -21.63 -2.78 4.80
N SER A 137 -21.29 -3.94 4.27
CA SER A 137 -22.14 -4.66 3.33
C SER A 137 -23.44 -5.07 4.05
N ARG A 138 -24.58 -4.68 3.47
CA ARG A 138 -25.91 -5.00 3.98
C ARG A 138 -26.31 -6.38 3.45
N PRO A 139 -26.59 -7.39 4.30
CA PRO A 139 -27.25 -8.59 3.81
C PRO A 139 -28.72 -8.25 3.56
N SER A 140 -29.17 -8.47 2.32
CA SER A 140 -30.59 -8.49 1.99
C SER A 140 -31.21 -9.73 2.64
N SER A 141 -32.13 -9.53 3.58
CA SER A 141 -33.06 -10.56 4.06
C SER A 141 -34.45 -10.09 3.66
N ASP A 142 -34.95 -10.63 2.57
CA ASP A 142 -36.33 -10.42 2.15
C ASP A 142 -37.23 -11.46 2.84
N GLY A 143 -38.35 -10.98 3.36
CA GLY A 143 -39.10 -11.58 4.46
C GLY A 143 -39.98 -12.75 4.04
N GLY A 144 -39.91 -13.83 4.81
CA GLY A 144 -40.89 -14.91 4.82
C GLY A 144 -42.08 -14.62 5.74
N LEU A 145 -43.27 -14.94 5.22
CA LEU A 145 -44.55 -15.23 5.87
C LEU A 145 -45.37 -14.07 6.51
N LYS A 146 -46.45 -13.70 5.81
CA LYS A 146 -47.67 -13.08 6.37
C LYS A 146 -48.83 -14.10 6.37
N ARG A 147 -49.75 -13.89 7.32
CA ARG A 147 -51.13 -14.42 7.48
C ARG A 147 -51.23 -15.68 8.35
N LYS A 148 -52.10 -15.82 9.36
CA LYS A 148 -53.26 -15.07 9.85
C LYS A 148 -53.39 -15.25 11.39
N ARG A 149 -54.00 -14.29 12.09
CA ARG A 149 -54.70 -14.54 13.37
C ARG A 149 -56.09 -13.93 13.22
N ASP A 150 -57.10 -14.78 13.05
CA ASP A 150 -58.51 -14.43 13.20
C ASP A 150 -58.84 -14.60 14.69
N ALA A 151 -59.35 -13.54 15.34
CA ALA A 151 -59.93 -13.61 16.68
C ALA A 151 -61.40 -13.22 16.56
N PHE A 152 -62.28 -14.17 16.88
CA PHE A 152 -63.72 -13.99 17.05
C PHE A 152 -63.98 -13.07 18.25
N ASN A 153 -64.83 -12.06 18.06
CA ASN A 153 -65.49 -11.36 19.17
C ASN A 153 -66.83 -12.03 19.44
N ASP A 154 -67.06 -12.26 20.72
CA ASP A 154 -68.26 -12.79 21.36
C ASP A 154 -69.21 -11.62 21.64
N ASP A 155 -70.47 -11.71 21.21
CA ASP A 155 -71.55 -10.85 21.70
C ASP A 155 -72.83 -11.70 21.75
N ALA A 156 -73.00 -12.36 22.89
CA ALA A 156 -74.27 -12.90 23.36
C ALA A 156 -74.67 -12.13 24.62
N ASN A 157 -75.81 -11.43 24.59
CA ASN A 157 -76.71 -11.30 25.74
C ASN A 157 -78.07 -10.69 25.33
N PRO A 158 -79.09 -10.76 26.18
CA PRO A 158 -80.19 -11.73 26.16
C PRO A 158 -81.52 -11.16 25.63
#